data_AF-A0A947N6C6-F1
#
_entry.id   AF-A0A947N6C6-F1
#
_cell.length_a   1.000
_cell.length_b   1.000
_cell.length_c   1.000
_cell.angle_alpha   90.00
_cell.angle_beta   90.00
_cell.angle_gamma   90.00
#
_symmetry.space_group_name_H-M   'P 1'
#
loop_
_entity.id
_entity.type
_entity.pdbx_description
1 polymer ?
#
loop_
_entity_poly.entity_id
_entity_poly.type
_entity_poly.pdbx_seq_one_letter_code
_entity_poly.pdbx_strand_id
1 'polypeptide(L)'
;RAFYKVPEEWQRDRRATTAPRALLRALNILVLAGLAVWGALLLAKRTRRGEVAWKRAFLLAIVPAIVIACGSASDLYLAQESYFYNIEQPWSVFRMDSIVQALISTVMFYVLFAMGIALITALYRDSWDDFRAASRKKAGWDALLTAGAVIGAVLMVQTARAVLNAAAPAWASFSGWNVPEWIAIPWPILGMAPDLLSSILLWAVSATLFAYLWCGPVKTFALRGLLVIAGVILLLPGRAVEPGEWLLAAGHGLLAVLLIYVVLRVIVGGRPVLFVAAIIATGLFTVAARGIAIGNATTALHIWLLIAFVAIGFSLWLLIPGRIRRT
;
A
#
# COMPACT_ATOMS: atom_id res chain seq x y z
N ARG A 1 26.03 -19.03 -7.56
CA ARG A 1 24.72 -19.00 -6.84
C ARG A 1 24.10 -20.38 -7.02
N ALA A 2 23.84 -21.13 -5.94
CA ALA A 2 23.11 -22.39 -6.05
C ALA A 2 21.64 -22.05 -6.33
N PHE A 3 21.25 -22.09 -7.61
CA PHE A 3 19.86 -21.91 -8.00
C PHE A 3 19.14 -23.23 -7.72
N TYR A 4 18.38 -23.28 -6.62
CA TYR A 4 17.46 -24.39 -6.40
C TYR A 4 16.39 -24.35 -7.50
N LYS A 5 16.45 -25.30 -8.44
CA LYS A 5 15.45 -25.45 -9.49
C LYS A 5 14.16 -25.96 -8.85
N VAL A 6 13.15 -25.09 -8.78
CA VAL A 6 11.81 -25.49 -8.34
C VAL A 6 11.24 -26.49 -9.37
N PRO A 7 10.65 -27.62 -8.96
CA PRO A 7 10.11 -28.62 -9.88
C PRO A 7 9.20 -28.01 -10.94
N GLU A 8 9.40 -28.39 -12.21
CA GLU A 8 8.67 -27.80 -13.35
C GLU A 8 7.18 -28.10 -13.28
N GLU A 9 6.79 -29.29 -12.81
CA GLU A 9 5.39 -29.67 -12.59
C GLU A 9 4.71 -28.75 -11.57
N TRP A 10 5.37 -28.49 -10.44
CA TRP A 10 4.88 -27.53 -9.45
C TRP A 10 4.71 -26.13 -10.05
N GLN A 11 5.66 -25.67 -10.88
CA GLN A 11 5.52 -24.38 -11.56
C GLN A 11 4.37 -24.38 -12.55
N ARG A 12 4.18 -25.46 -13.30
CA ARG A 12 3.13 -25.62 -14.31
C ARG A 12 1.75 -25.56 -13.67
N ASP A 13 1.53 -26.30 -12.58
CA ASP A 13 0.24 -26.32 -11.88
C ASP A 13 -0.11 -24.99 -11.22
N ARG A 14 0.91 -24.28 -10.72
CA ARG A 14 0.76 -22.93 -10.13
C ARG A 14 0.54 -21.84 -11.18
N ARG A 15 1.08 -22.01 -12.39
CA ARG A 15 0.93 -21.07 -13.52
C ARG A 15 -0.30 -21.37 -14.38
N ALA A 16 -0.85 -22.58 -14.32
CA ALA A 16 -2.03 -22.97 -15.06
C ALA A 16 -3.21 -22.03 -14.76
N THR A 17 -3.87 -21.52 -15.79
CA THR A 17 -5.09 -20.72 -15.60
C THR A 17 -6.26 -21.68 -15.49
N THR A 18 -6.76 -21.87 -14.28
CA THR A 18 -7.97 -22.67 -14.01
C THR A 18 -9.20 -21.77 -13.96
N ALA A 19 -10.40 -22.34 -14.21
CA ALA A 19 -11.67 -21.63 -14.12
C ALA A 19 -11.85 -20.80 -12.82
N PRO A 20 -11.60 -21.34 -11.60
CA PRO A 20 -11.72 -20.55 -10.37
C PRO A 20 -10.71 -19.40 -10.28
N ARG A 21 -9.50 -19.55 -10.82
CA ARG A 21 -8.50 -18.46 -10.87
C ARG A 21 -8.91 -17.36 -11.85
N ALA A 22 -9.44 -17.74 -13.01
CA ALA A 22 -9.98 -16.79 -13.98
C ALA A 22 -11.18 -16.02 -13.38
N LEU A 23 -12.08 -16.72 -12.68
CA LEU A 23 -13.21 -16.11 -11.98
C LEU A 23 -12.74 -15.17 -10.86
N LEU A 24 -11.79 -15.59 -10.01
CA LEU A 24 -11.22 -14.72 -8.98
C LEU A 24 -10.60 -13.46 -9.62
N ARG A 25 -9.83 -13.62 -10.70
CA ARG A 25 -9.21 -12.49 -11.40
C ARG A 25 -10.28 -11.52 -11.93
N ALA A 26 -11.34 -12.04 -12.55
CA ALA A 26 -12.46 -11.23 -13.01
C ALA A 26 -13.17 -10.50 -11.85
N LEU A 27 -13.40 -11.18 -10.73
CA LEU A 27 -13.99 -10.57 -9.53
C LEU A 27 -13.08 -9.49 -8.92
N ASN A 28 -11.77 -9.73 -8.85
CA ASN A 28 -10.80 -8.73 -8.39
C ASN A 28 -10.82 -7.48 -9.28
N ILE A 29 -10.82 -7.66 -10.60
CA ILE A 29 -10.94 -6.55 -11.55
C ILE A 29 -12.25 -5.81 -11.33
N LEU A 30 -13.37 -6.53 -11.19
CA LEU A 30 -14.69 -5.92 -11.00
C LEU A 30 -14.77 -5.12 -9.69
N VAL A 31 -14.27 -5.66 -8.58
CA VAL A 31 -14.25 -4.98 -7.29
C VAL A 31 -13.35 -3.73 -7.35
N LEU A 32 -12.13 -3.86 -7.88
CA LEU A 32 -11.20 -2.72 -8.00
C LEU A 32 -11.73 -1.64 -8.95
N ALA A 33 -12.24 -2.03 -10.11
CA ALA A 33 -12.85 -1.10 -11.07
C ALA A 33 -14.10 -0.42 -10.47
N GLY A 34 -14.94 -1.17 -9.76
CA GLY A 34 -16.10 -0.63 -9.07
C GLY A 34 -15.72 0.40 -8.01
N LEU A 35 -14.70 0.10 -7.18
CA LEU A 35 -14.17 1.05 -6.20
C LEU A 35 -13.56 2.29 -6.87
N ALA A 36 -12.81 2.12 -7.95
CA ALA A 36 -12.19 3.22 -8.69
C ALA A 36 -13.24 4.15 -9.32
N VAL A 37 -14.23 3.59 -10.01
CA VAL A 37 -15.34 4.35 -10.62
C VAL A 37 -16.15 5.06 -9.55
N TRP A 38 -16.47 4.39 -8.45
CA TRP A 38 -17.20 5.01 -7.34
C TRP A 38 -16.41 6.15 -6.70
N GLY A 39 -15.11 5.93 -6.45
CA GLY A 39 -14.20 6.96 -5.95
C GLY A 39 -14.13 8.17 -6.88
N ALA A 40 -14.05 7.95 -8.20
CA ALA A 40 -14.04 9.01 -9.21
C ALA A 40 -15.37 9.78 -9.25
N LEU A 41 -16.51 9.10 -9.20
CA LEU A 41 -17.84 9.73 -9.14
C LEU A 41 -18.00 10.59 -7.88
N LEU A 42 -17.53 10.08 -6.74
CA LEU A 42 -17.57 10.80 -5.47
C LEU A 42 -16.68 12.04 -5.52
N LEU A 43 -15.47 11.91 -6.05
CA LEU A 43 -14.55 13.01 -6.25
C LEU A 43 -15.14 14.07 -7.19
N ALA A 44 -15.75 13.66 -8.30
CA ALA A 44 -16.41 14.57 -9.24
C ALA A 44 -17.57 15.33 -8.57
N LYS A 45 -18.42 14.64 -7.80
CA LYS A 45 -19.53 15.26 -7.06
C LYS A 45 -19.04 16.26 -6.02
N ARG A 46 -18.02 15.90 -5.23
CA ARG A 46 -17.43 16.77 -4.20
C ARG A 46 -16.67 17.96 -4.81
N THR A 47 -16.03 17.75 -5.96
CA THR A 47 -15.36 18.81 -6.73
C THR A 47 -16.37 19.85 -7.21
N ARG A 48 -17.51 19.42 -7.77
CA ARG A 48 -18.58 20.33 -8.21
C ARG A 48 -19.18 21.15 -7.06
N ARG A 49 -19.07 20.66 -5.81
CA ARG A 49 -19.50 21.38 -4.60
C ARG A 49 -18.44 22.31 -4.01
N GLY A 50 -17.26 22.41 -4.64
CA GLY A 50 -16.16 23.24 -4.14
C GLY A 50 -15.53 22.72 -2.85
N GLU A 51 -15.74 21.45 -2.50
CA GLU A 51 -15.26 20.87 -1.23
C GLU A 51 -13.82 20.37 -1.32
N VAL A 52 -13.26 20.26 -2.53
CA VAL A 52 -11.93 19.69 -2.80
C VAL A 52 -10.88 20.79 -2.92
N ALA A 53 -9.87 20.75 -2.04
CA ALA A 53 -8.75 21.68 -2.07
C ALA A 53 -7.66 21.23 -3.06
N TRP A 54 -7.95 21.27 -4.36
CA TRP A 54 -7.04 20.78 -5.43
C TRP A 54 -5.61 21.31 -5.33
N LYS A 55 -5.45 22.61 -5.05
CA LYS A 55 -4.12 23.23 -4.90
C LYS A 55 -3.27 22.53 -3.82
N ARG A 56 -3.87 22.16 -2.69
CA ARG A 56 -3.16 21.45 -1.62
C ARG A 56 -2.89 20.00 -2.00
N ALA A 57 -3.85 19.33 -2.63
CA ALA A 57 -3.69 17.95 -3.08
C ALA A 57 -2.52 17.80 -4.08
N PHE A 58 -2.45 18.68 -5.08
CA PHE A 58 -1.33 18.71 -6.03
C PHE A 58 0.00 19.02 -5.34
N LEU A 59 0.03 20.01 -4.45
CA LEU A 59 1.27 20.37 -3.73
C LEU A 59 1.78 19.22 -2.85
N LEU A 60 0.88 18.49 -2.18
CA LEU A 60 1.25 17.32 -1.38
C LEU A 60 1.69 16.13 -2.25
N ALA A 61 1.14 15.99 -3.45
CA ALA A 61 1.51 14.92 -4.40
C ALA A 61 2.91 15.10 -5.01
N ILE A 62 3.51 16.30 -4.94
CA ILE A 62 4.88 16.54 -5.41
C ILE A 62 5.88 15.65 -4.67
N VAL A 63 5.73 15.50 -3.35
CA VAL A 63 6.66 14.72 -2.52
C VAL A 63 6.74 13.25 -2.97
N PRO A 64 5.63 12.48 -3.03
CA PRO A 64 5.69 11.10 -3.53
C PRO A 64 6.09 11.03 -5.01
N ALA A 65 5.75 12.01 -5.83
CA ALA A 65 6.17 12.03 -7.23
C ALA A 65 7.70 12.17 -7.40
N ILE A 66 8.34 13.02 -6.59
CA ILE A 66 9.81 13.14 -6.57
C ILE A 66 10.44 11.81 -6.15
N VAL A 67 9.90 11.16 -5.11
CA VAL A 67 10.42 9.86 -4.65
C VAL A 67 10.29 8.79 -5.74
N ILE A 68 9.17 8.76 -6.46
CA ILE A 68 8.95 7.84 -7.59
C ILE A 68 9.90 8.17 -8.76
N ALA A 69 10.11 9.44 -9.07
CA ALA A 69 11.09 9.86 -10.06
C ALA A 69 12.51 9.41 -9.68
N CYS A 70 12.91 9.58 -8.43
CA CYS A 70 14.20 9.10 -7.93
C CYS A 70 14.31 7.58 -7.99
N GLY A 71 13.23 6.87 -7.68
CA GLY A 71 13.17 5.41 -7.77
C GLY A 71 13.27 4.87 -9.20
N SER A 72 12.75 5.60 -10.18
CA SER A 72 12.85 5.22 -11.59
C SER A 72 14.30 5.11 -12.09
N ALA A 73 15.25 5.82 -11.46
CA ALA A 73 16.67 5.64 -11.74
C ALA A 73 17.17 4.24 -11.38
N SER A 74 16.58 3.61 -10.36
CA SER A 74 16.88 2.23 -9.96
C SER A 74 16.30 1.22 -10.95
N ASP A 75 15.09 1.48 -11.44
CA ASP A 75 14.46 0.66 -12.48
C ASP A 75 15.25 0.74 -13.78
N LEU A 76 15.76 1.92 -14.14
CA LEU A 76 16.67 2.09 -15.28
C LEU A 76 17.95 1.28 -15.09
N TYR A 77 18.54 1.27 -13.90
CA TYR A 77 19.73 0.45 -13.62
C TYR A 77 19.44 -1.05 -13.83
N LEU A 78 18.34 -1.56 -13.27
CA LEU A 78 17.95 -2.97 -13.43
C LEU A 78 17.58 -3.32 -14.89
N ALA A 79 16.92 -2.40 -15.59
CA ALA A 79 16.56 -2.59 -16.99
C ALA A 79 17.82 -2.65 -17.87
N GLN A 80 18.84 -1.84 -17.58
CA GLN A 80 20.12 -1.89 -18.29
C GLN A 80 20.83 -3.22 -18.05
N GLU A 81 20.89 -3.71 -16.81
CA GLU A 81 21.43 -5.04 -16.53
C GLU A 81 20.68 -6.11 -17.34
N SER A 82 19.36 -6.04 -17.39
CA SER A 82 18.49 -6.99 -18.10
C SER A 82 18.63 -6.90 -19.63
N TYR A 83 18.86 -5.71 -20.18
CA TYR A 83 19.01 -5.48 -21.61
C TYR A 83 20.20 -6.26 -22.21
N PHE A 84 21.32 -6.35 -21.47
CA PHE A 84 22.48 -7.10 -21.93
C PHE A 84 22.28 -8.63 -21.98
N TYR A 85 21.16 -9.13 -21.44
CA TYR A 85 20.77 -10.53 -21.54
C TYR A 85 19.84 -10.82 -22.74
N ASN A 86 19.18 -9.80 -23.32
CA ASN A 86 18.30 -9.99 -24.47
C ASN A 86 18.31 -8.77 -25.42
N ILE A 87 19.31 -8.73 -26.31
CA ILE A 87 19.55 -7.61 -27.22
C ILE A 87 18.65 -7.75 -28.46
N GLU A 88 17.38 -7.37 -28.33
CA GLU A 88 16.42 -7.38 -29.44
C GLU A 88 16.32 -6.03 -30.15
N GLN A 89 16.72 -4.94 -29.49
CA GLN A 89 16.56 -3.56 -29.97
C GLN A 89 17.85 -2.75 -29.83
N PRO A 90 18.08 -1.70 -30.67
CA PRO A 90 19.23 -0.83 -30.54
C PRO A 90 19.27 -0.08 -29.20
N TRP A 91 20.47 0.14 -28.65
CA TRP A 91 20.67 0.79 -27.35
C TRP A 91 20.03 2.18 -27.23
N SER A 92 20.09 2.98 -28.30
CA SER A 92 19.49 4.31 -28.32
C SER A 92 17.97 4.25 -28.18
N VAL A 93 17.32 3.27 -28.81
CA VAL A 93 15.88 3.05 -28.75
C VAL A 93 15.48 2.57 -27.36
N PHE A 94 16.15 1.53 -26.84
CA PHE A 94 15.89 1.02 -25.49
C PHE A 94 16.00 2.11 -24.41
N ARG A 95 17.08 2.90 -24.45
CA ARG A 95 17.32 3.95 -23.47
C ARG A 95 16.25 5.05 -23.54
N MET A 96 15.84 5.45 -24.74
CA MET A 96 14.78 6.46 -24.91
C MET A 96 13.44 5.92 -24.42
N ASP A 97 13.10 4.69 -24.78
CA ASP A 97 11.86 4.04 -24.31
C ASP A 97 11.81 3.96 -22.78
N SER A 98 12.90 3.54 -22.15
CA SER A 98 13.00 3.43 -20.69
C SER A 98 12.85 4.79 -19.99
N ILE A 99 13.49 5.85 -20.52
CA ILE A 99 13.36 7.23 -19.98
C ILE A 99 11.93 7.74 -20.14
N VAL A 100 11.31 7.51 -21.30
CA VAL A 100 9.93 7.90 -21.56
C VAL A 100 8.97 7.17 -20.63
N GLN A 101 9.16 5.86 -20.42
CA GLN A 101 8.36 5.06 -19.50
C GLN A 101 8.50 5.54 -18.04
N ALA A 102 9.72 5.88 -17.60
CA ALA A 102 9.97 6.47 -16.28
C ALA A 102 9.24 7.81 -16.10
N LEU A 103 9.28 8.68 -17.12
CA LEU A 103 8.59 9.97 -17.10
C LEU A 103 7.06 9.80 -17.05
N ILE A 104 6.51 8.95 -17.92
CA ILE A 104 5.07 8.64 -17.95
C ILE A 104 4.62 8.10 -16.60
N SER A 105 5.36 7.15 -16.03
CA SER A 105 5.05 6.54 -14.73
C SER A 105 5.06 7.59 -13.62
N THR A 106 6.07 8.46 -13.59
CA THR A 106 6.17 9.56 -12.61
C THR A 106 4.97 10.49 -12.69
N VAL A 107 4.60 10.94 -13.89
CA VAL A 107 3.44 11.82 -14.10
C VAL A 107 2.13 11.11 -13.72
N MET A 108 1.98 9.85 -14.11
CA MET A 108 0.81 9.05 -13.77
C MET A 108 0.65 8.91 -12.25
N PHE A 109 1.71 8.54 -11.54
CA PHE A 109 1.66 8.45 -10.08
C PHE A 109 1.43 9.80 -9.42
N TYR A 110 2.02 10.89 -9.91
CA TYR A 110 1.73 12.24 -9.41
C TYR A 110 0.22 12.54 -9.45
N VAL A 111 -0.43 12.26 -10.59
CA VAL A 111 -1.88 12.45 -10.74
C VAL A 111 -2.66 11.52 -9.81
N LEU A 112 -2.28 10.24 -9.72
CA LEU A 112 -2.97 9.27 -8.85
C LEU A 112 -2.85 9.65 -7.37
N PHE A 113 -1.69 10.13 -6.92
CA PHE A 113 -1.50 10.65 -5.57
C PHE A 113 -2.33 11.91 -5.33
N ALA A 114 -2.33 12.85 -6.28
CA ALA A 114 -3.16 14.06 -6.17
C ALA A 114 -4.64 13.69 -6.06
N MET A 115 -5.13 12.74 -6.87
CA MET A 115 -6.50 12.24 -6.81
C MET A 115 -6.80 11.51 -5.49
N GLY A 116 -5.90 10.66 -5.02
CA GLY A 116 -6.04 9.95 -3.75
C GLY A 116 -6.11 10.90 -2.55
N ILE A 117 -5.20 11.88 -2.49
CA ILE A 117 -5.18 12.92 -1.45
C ILE A 117 -6.44 13.78 -1.54
N ALA A 118 -6.85 14.17 -2.75
CA ALA A 118 -8.08 14.93 -2.98
C ALA A 118 -9.31 14.15 -2.49
N LEU A 119 -9.39 12.85 -2.78
CA LEU A 119 -10.50 11.99 -2.33
C LEU A 119 -10.52 11.84 -0.81
N ILE A 120 -9.37 11.58 -0.18
CA ILE A 120 -9.26 11.44 1.28
C ILE A 120 -9.68 12.75 1.96
N THR A 121 -9.16 13.88 1.50
CA THR A 121 -9.46 15.20 2.08
C THR A 121 -10.89 15.66 1.80
N ALA A 122 -11.50 15.24 0.70
CA ALA A 122 -12.90 15.49 0.40
C ALA A 122 -13.86 14.65 1.26
N LEU A 123 -13.46 13.42 1.60
CA LEU A 123 -14.24 12.52 2.45
C LEU A 123 -14.19 12.93 3.92
N TYR A 124 -13.05 13.45 4.36
CA TYR A 124 -12.82 13.84 5.75
C TYR A 124 -12.43 15.32 5.84
N ARG A 125 -13.43 16.20 5.66
CA ARG A 125 -13.24 17.66 5.58
C ARG A 125 -12.62 18.26 6.84
N ASP A 126 -12.96 17.72 8.02
CA ASP A 126 -12.45 18.20 9.31
C ASP A 126 -10.98 17.84 9.56
N SER A 127 -10.35 17.06 8.65
CA SER A 127 -8.92 16.70 8.68
C SER A 127 -7.99 17.90 8.81
N TRP A 128 -8.31 18.99 8.13
CA TRP A 128 -7.42 20.15 8.06
C TRP A 128 -7.24 20.85 9.40
N ASP A 129 -8.21 20.69 10.30
CA ASP A 129 -8.16 21.32 11.61
C ASP A 129 -7.20 20.61 12.56
N ASP A 130 -6.95 19.30 12.37
CA ASP A 130 -5.92 18.56 13.10
C ASP A 130 -4.49 18.96 12.68
N PHE A 131 -4.31 19.54 11.48
CA PHE A 131 -3.02 20.09 11.02
C PHE A 131 -2.75 21.52 11.52
N ARG A 132 -3.72 22.17 12.17
CA ARG A 132 -3.52 23.50 12.76
C ARG A 132 -2.61 23.40 13.98
N ALA A 133 -1.79 24.43 14.18
CA ALA A 133 -0.76 24.36 15.20
C ALA A 133 -1.26 24.20 16.64
N ALA A 134 -2.49 24.62 16.93
CA ALA A 134 -3.11 24.45 18.24
C ALA A 134 -3.45 22.99 18.58
N SER A 135 -3.77 22.17 17.58
CA SER A 135 -4.18 20.76 17.71
C SER A 135 -3.06 19.76 17.37
N ARG A 136 -2.01 20.20 16.65
CA ARG A 136 -0.87 19.37 16.21
C ARG A 136 -0.27 18.48 17.28
N LYS A 137 -0.02 19.00 18.49
CA LYS A 137 0.62 18.21 19.56
C LYS A 137 -0.27 17.05 20.00
N LYS A 138 -1.57 17.29 20.17
CA LYS A 138 -2.54 16.25 20.52
C LYS A 138 -2.71 15.26 19.37
N ALA A 139 -2.91 15.77 18.15
CA ALA A 139 -3.04 14.95 16.95
C ALA A 139 -1.80 14.08 16.68
N GLY A 140 -0.60 14.58 16.97
CA GLY A 140 0.63 13.81 16.82
C GLY A 140 0.78 12.71 17.88
N TRP A 141 0.42 12.96 19.13
CA TRP A 141 0.37 11.88 20.13
C TRP A 141 -0.67 10.82 19.77
N ASP A 142 -1.86 11.22 19.34
CA ASP A 142 -2.88 10.29 18.89
C ASP A 142 -2.41 9.49 17.66
N ALA A 143 -1.66 10.13 16.74
CA ALA A 143 -1.06 9.49 15.57
C ALA A 143 0.03 8.47 15.96
N LEU A 144 0.87 8.77 16.96
CA LEU A 144 1.86 7.83 17.49
C LEU A 144 1.20 6.61 18.15
N LEU A 145 0.20 6.83 18.99
CA LEU A 145 -0.57 5.76 19.62
C LEU A 145 -1.27 4.89 18.56
N THR A 146 -1.83 5.53 17.52
CA THR A 146 -2.42 4.83 16.38
C THR A 146 -1.39 4.01 15.62
N ALA A 147 -0.22 4.58 15.33
CA ALA A 147 0.87 3.87 14.66
C ALA A 147 1.28 2.63 15.46
N GLY A 148 1.49 2.75 16.78
CA GLY A 148 1.82 1.64 17.66
C GLY A 148 0.71 0.57 17.70
N ALA A 149 -0.55 0.98 17.85
CA ALA A 149 -1.69 0.07 17.87
C ALA A 149 -1.85 -0.70 16.55
N VAL A 150 -1.62 -0.03 15.42
CA VAL A 150 -1.71 -0.62 14.08
C VAL A 150 -0.54 -1.59 13.83
N ILE A 151 0.68 -1.25 14.25
CA ILE A 151 1.82 -2.16 14.20
C ILE A 151 1.52 -3.42 15.04
N GLY A 152 0.99 -3.25 16.26
CA GLY A 152 0.55 -4.36 17.10
C GLY A 152 -0.51 -5.23 16.43
N ALA A 153 -1.48 -4.60 15.77
CA ALA A 153 -2.52 -5.28 15.02
C ALA A 153 -1.93 -6.08 13.83
N VAL A 154 -1.00 -5.49 13.06
CA VAL A 154 -0.28 -6.19 11.99
C VAL A 154 0.47 -7.41 12.53
N LEU A 155 1.17 -7.27 13.65
CA LEU A 155 1.85 -8.37 14.32
C LEU A 155 0.87 -9.47 14.74
N MET A 156 -0.28 -9.12 15.35
CA MET A 156 -1.31 -10.10 15.70
C MET A 156 -1.80 -10.88 14.47
N VAL A 157 -2.01 -10.23 13.33
CA VAL A 157 -2.38 -10.91 12.07
C VAL A 157 -1.27 -11.85 11.63
N GLN A 158 -0.01 -11.41 11.67
CA GLN A 158 1.12 -12.25 11.28
C GLN A 158 1.26 -13.48 12.18
N THR A 159 1.12 -13.32 13.50
CA THR A 159 1.14 -14.43 14.45
C THR A 159 -0.05 -15.37 14.25
N ALA A 160 -1.26 -14.83 14.07
CA ALA A 160 -2.44 -15.66 13.81
C ALA A 160 -2.31 -16.46 12.51
N ARG A 161 -1.77 -15.83 11.44
CA ARG A 161 -1.44 -16.52 10.18
C ARG A 161 -0.40 -17.61 10.39
N ALA A 162 0.64 -17.36 11.18
CA ALA A 162 1.64 -18.37 11.50
C ALA A 162 1.03 -19.57 12.23
N VAL A 163 0.13 -19.32 13.20
CA VAL A 163 -0.59 -20.38 13.91
C VAL A 163 -1.50 -21.17 12.98
N LEU A 164 -2.26 -20.49 12.10
CA LEU A 164 -3.12 -21.15 11.12
C LEU A 164 -2.32 -22.00 10.13
N ASN A 165 -1.20 -21.48 9.63
CA ASN A 165 -0.29 -22.22 8.75
C ASN A 165 0.34 -23.42 9.47
N ALA A 166 0.67 -23.30 10.76
CA ALA A 166 1.19 -24.40 11.56
C ALA A 166 0.14 -25.48 11.84
N ALA A 167 -1.14 -25.10 11.97
CA ALA A 167 -2.24 -26.03 12.17
C ALA A 167 -2.61 -26.80 10.89
N ALA A 168 -2.43 -26.19 9.71
CA ALA A 168 -2.67 -26.83 8.42
C ALA A 168 -1.48 -26.65 7.45
N PRO A 169 -0.34 -27.32 7.69
CA PRO A 169 0.87 -27.14 6.87
C PRO A 169 0.66 -27.54 5.41
N ALA A 170 -0.19 -28.54 5.16
CA ALA A 170 -0.50 -29.02 3.81
C ALA A 170 -1.18 -27.96 2.93
N TRP A 171 -1.91 -27.01 3.54
CA TRP A 171 -2.60 -25.93 2.83
C TRP A 171 -1.82 -24.62 2.81
N ALA A 172 -0.66 -24.58 3.46
CA ALA A 172 0.19 -23.40 3.48
C ALA A 172 0.86 -23.23 2.11
N SER A 173 0.44 -22.22 1.36
CA SER A 173 1.00 -21.94 0.04
C SER A 173 2.47 -21.49 0.17
N PHE A 174 3.40 -22.25 -0.40
CA PHE A 174 4.79 -21.83 -0.52
C PHE A 174 4.91 -20.74 -1.60
N SER A 175 5.36 -19.54 -1.23
CA SER A 175 5.49 -18.41 -2.16
C SER A 175 6.77 -18.43 -3.01
N GLY A 176 7.62 -19.46 -2.88
CA GLY A 176 8.95 -19.45 -3.48
C GLY A 176 9.96 -18.64 -2.66
N TRP A 177 11.22 -18.72 -3.05
CA TRP A 177 12.28 -17.84 -2.56
C TRP A 177 12.10 -16.46 -3.18
N ASN A 178 11.38 -15.58 -2.48
CA ASN A 178 11.12 -14.22 -2.94
C ASN A 178 12.29 -13.32 -2.53
N VAL A 179 13.36 -13.32 -3.32
CA VAL A 179 14.49 -12.41 -3.15
C VAL A 179 14.06 -11.05 -3.71
N PRO A 180 13.95 -10.00 -2.89
CA PRO A 180 13.54 -8.70 -3.41
C PRO A 180 14.53 -8.14 -4.43
N GLU A 181 14.02 -7.62 -5.53
CA GLU A 181 14.82 -7.09 -6.64
C GLU A 181 15.72 -5.93 -6.21
N TRP A 182 15.28 -5.15 -5.23
CA TRP A 182 16.05 -4.03 -4.67
C TRP A 182 17.34 -4.45 -3.95
N ILE A 183 17.59 -5.74 -3.69
CA ILE A 183 18.88 -6.21 -3.14
C ILE A 183 20.01 -6.04 -4.16
N ALA A 184 19.71 -6.17 -5.45
CA ALA A 184 20.71 -6.05 -6.52
C ALA A 184 21.06 -4.59 -6.84
N ILE A 185 20.28 -3.64 -6.34
CA ILE A 185 20.42 -2.22 -6.64
C ILE A 185 21.47 -1.60 -5.71
N PRO A 186 22.38 -0.74 -6.22
CA PRO A 186 23.37 -0.07 -5.37
C PRO A 186 22.76 0.66 -4.18
N TRP A 187 21.58 1.28 -4.37
CA TRP A 187 20.88 2.08 -3.38
C TRP A 187 19.48 1.50 -3.11
N PRO A 188 19.36 0.49 -2.23
CA PRO A 188 18.11 -0.25 -2.02
C PRO A 188 16.90 0.62 -1.62
N ILE A 189 17.12 1.76 -0.94
CA ILE A 189 16.03 2.71 -0.58
C ILE A 189 15.29 3.19 -1.83
N LEU A 190 16.02 3.48 -2.90
CA LEU A 190 15.44 4.03 -4.12
C LEU A 190 14.56 2.99 -4.84
N GLY A 191 14.88 1.69 -4.73
CA GLY A 191 14.01 0.61 -5.19
C GLY A 191 12.82 0.34 -4.26
N MET A 192 13.01 0.44 -2.94
CA MET A 192 11.94 0.18 -1.97
C MET A 192 10.87 1.27 -1.93
N ALA A 193 11.25 2.54 -2.11
CA ALA A 193 10.36 3.67 -1.86
C ALA A 193 9.19 3.78 -2.86
N PRO A 194 9.36 3.55 -4.17
CA PRO A 194 8.24 3.51 -5.12
C PRO A 194 7.25 2.36 -4.83
N ASP A 195 7.76 1.17 -4.51
CA ASP A 195 6.94 0.01 -4.11
C ASP A 195 6.12 0.31 -2.86
N LEU A 196 6.75 0.96 -1.88
CA LEU A 196 6.08 1.44 -0.67
C LEU A 196 4.99 2.44 -0.99
N LEU A 197 5.31 3.45 -1.78
CA LEU A 197 4.39 4.54 -2.10
C LEU A 197 3.19 4.05 -2.91
N SER A 198 3.42 3.25 -3.94
CA SER A 198 2.35 2.66 -4.75
C SER A 198 1.43 1.77 -3.91
N SER A 199 2.01 0.94 -3.04
CA SER A 199 1.26 0.12 -2.08
C SER A 199 0.47 0.99 -1.11
N ILE A 200 1.10 2.00 -0.51
CA ILE A 200 0.47 2.95 0.41
C ILE A 200 -0.71 3.65 -0.26
N LEU A 201 -0.56 4.13 -1.50
CA LEU A 201 -1.64 4.79 -2.22
C LEU A 201 -2.84 3.87 -2.42
N LEU A 202 -2.60 2.65 -2.93
CA LEU A 202 -3.66 1.69 -3.20
C LEU A 202 -4.39 1.29 -1.91
N TRP A 203 -3.64 0.92 -0.86
CA TRP A 203 -4.22 0.53 0.42
C TRP A 203 -4.90 1.72 1.11
N ALA A 204 -4.33 2.92 1.02
CA ALA A 204 -4.92 4.12 1.58
C ALA A 204 -6.27 4.43 0.97
N VAL A 205 -6.32 4.54 -0.37
CA VAL A 205 -7.55 4.88 -1.08
C VAL A 205 -8.60 3.79 -0.87
N SER A 206 -8.20 2.53 -0.96
CA SER A 206 -9.11 1.40 -0.75
C SER A 206 -9.67 1.40 0.67
N ALA A 207 -8.82 1.47 1.69
CA ALA A 207 -9.26 1.48 3.08
C ALA A 207 -10.10 2.73 3.42
N THR A 208 -9.82 3.88 2.81
CA THR A 208 -10.61 5.12 2.95
C THR A 208 -12.02 4.91 2.42
N LEU A 209 -12.13 4.35 1.21
CA LEU A 209 -13.42 4.07 0.57
C LEU A 209 -14.19 3.00 1.33
N PHE A 210 -13.54 1.92 1.76
CA PHE A 210 -14.15 0.89 2.60
C PHE A 210 -14.68 1.48 3.91
N ALA A 211 -13.87 2.27 4.62
CA ALA A 211 -14.27 2.94 5.85
C ALA A 211 -15.47 3.88 5.63
N TYR A 212 -15.40 4.70 4.57
CA TYR A 212 -16.47 5.64 4.24
C TYR A 212 -17.77 4.91 3.88
N LEU A 213 -17.71 3.87 3.04
CA LEU A 213 -18.88 3.09 2.64
C LEU A 213 -19.52 2.42 3.85
N TRP A 214 -18.70 1.81 4.72
CA TRP A 214 -19.17 1.10 5.90
C TRP A 214 -19.82 2.01 6.95
N CYS A 215 -19.18 3.14 7.26
CA CYS A 215 -19.66 4.08 8.28
C CYS A 215 -20.74 5.04 7.77
N GLY A 216 -20.82 5.25 6.45
CA GLY A 216 -21.72 6.23 5.84
C GLY A 216 -22.94 5.61 5.16
N PRO A 217 -22.92 5.46 3.82
CA PRO A 217 -24.11 5.17 3.03
C PRO A 217 -24.61 3.74 3.16
N VAL A 218 -23.77 2.78 3.56
CA VAL A 218 -24.15 1.37 3.61
C VAL A 218 -24.81 1.03 4.95
N LYS A 219 -26.15 1.16 4.97
CA LYS A 219 -26.97 0.91 6.16
C LYS A 219 -27.53 -0.51 6.24
N THR A 220 -27.72 -1.19 5.12
CA THR A 220 -28.32 -2.54 5.11
C THR A 220 -27.29 -3.62 5.41
N PHE A 221 -27.70 -4.64 6.18
CA PHE A 221 -26.86 -5.77 6.53
C PHE A 221 -26.33 -6.50 5.28
N ALA A 222 -27.17 -6.67 4.26
CA ALA A 222 -26.78 -7.32 3.00
C ALA A 222 -25.63 -6.61 2.27
N LEU A 223 -25.70 -5.27 2.17
CA LEU A 223 -24.63 -4.49 1.52
C LEU A 223 -23.33 -4.50 2.36
N ARG A 224 -23.44 -4.56 3.69
CA ARG A 224 -22.27 -4.76 4.56
C ARG A 224 -21.65 -6.14 4.35
N GLY A 225 -22.47 -7.18 4.25
CA GLY A 225 -22.02 -8.52 3.87
C GLY A 225 -21.26 -8.51 2.53
N LEU A 226 -21.81 -7.86 1.51
CA LEU A 226 -21.15 -7.69 0.21
C LEU A 226 -19.81 -6.95 0.30
N LEU A 227 -19.70 -5.91 1.14
CA LEU A 227 -18.42 -5.23 1.38
C LEU A 227 -17.38 -6.15 2.01
N VAL A 228 -17.76 -6.97 3.00
CA VAL A 228 -16.84 -7.95 3.61
C VAL A 228 -16.40 -8.96 2.56
N ILE A 229 -17.32 -9.50 1.78
CA ILE A 229 -17.02 -10.45 0.71
C ILE A 229 -16.06 -9.83 -0.31
N ALA A 230 -16.33 -8.60 -0.76
CA ALA A 230 -15.44 -7.88 -1.66
C ALA A 230 -14.03 -7.69 -1.06
N GLY A 231 -13.93 -7.35 0.23
CA GLY A 231 -12.66 -7.24 0.94
C GLY A 231 -11.90 -8.56 1.02
N VAL A 232 -12.59 -9.68 1.28
CA VAL A 232 -11.98 -11.01 1.31
C VAL A 232 -11.51 -11.41 -0.10
N ILE A 233 -12.32 -11.17 -1.13
CA ILE A 233 -11.96 -11.46 -2.54
C ILE A 233 -10.64 -10.77 -2.92
N LEU A 234 -10.49 -9.49 -2.57
CA LEU A 234 -9.26 -8.72 -2.84
C LEU A 234 -8.01 -9.29 -2.15
N LEU A 235 -8.18 -10.05 -1.08
CA LEU A 235 -7.09 -10.64 -0.30
C LEU A 235 -6.80 -12.10 -0.65
N LEU A 236 -7.61 -12.72 -1.51
CA LEU A 236 -7.39 -14.11 -1.94
C LEU A 236 -6.19 -14.21 -2.89
N PRO A 237 -5.29 -15.20 -2.69
CA PRO A 237 -4.11 -15.40 -3.51
C PRO A 237 -4.50 -15.99 -4.86
N GLY A 238 -4.08 -15.35 -5.95
CA GLY A 238 -4.31 -15.85 -7.31
C GLY A 238 -3.55 -17.14 -7.68
N ARG A 239 -2.72 -17.68 -6.78
CA ARG A 239 -1.86 -18.87 -7.00
C ARG A 239 -2.33 -20.13 -6.26
N ALA A 240 -3.46 -20.07 -5.55
CA ALA A 240 -4.01 -21.24 -4.86
C ALA A 240 -4.42 -22.33 -5.88
N VAL A 241 -3.99 -23.57 -5.64
CA VAL A 241 -4.29 -24.76 -6.44
C VAL A 241 -5.39 -25.56 -5.75
N GLU A 242 -5.19 -25.90 -4.49
CA GLU A 242 -6.07 -26.82 -3.77
C GLU A 242 -7.19 -26.10 -3.03
N PRO A 243 -8.39 -26.71 -2.88
CA PRO A 243 -9.49 -26.13 -2.11
C PRO A 243 -9.11 -25.75 -0.68
N GLY A 244 -8.22 -26.51 -0.03
CA GLY A 244 -7.71 -26.20 1.30
C GLY A 244 -6.91 -24.90 1.35
N GLU A 245 -6.11 -24.61 0.31
CA GLU A 245 -5.38 -23.34 0.22
C GLU A 245 -6.33 -22.15 0.05
N TRP A 246 -7.41 -22.33 -0.72
CA TRP A 246 -8.46 -21.32 -0.86
C TRP A 246 -9.17 -21.04 0.46
N LEU A 247 -9.49 -22.09 1.22
CA LEU A 247 -10.13 -21.97 2.53
C LEU A 247 -9.22 -21.27 3.55
N LEU A 248 -7.96 -21.70 3.63
CA LEU A 248 -6.97 -21.10 4.52
C LEU A 248 -6.74 -19.61 4.16
N ALA A 249 -6.64 -19.31 2.87
CA ALA A 249 -6.52 -17.94 2.40
C ALA A 249 -7.76 -17.09 2.67
N ALA A 250 -8.97 -17.65 2.53
CA ALA A 250 -10.20 -16.97 2.90
C ALA A 250 -10.22 -16.66 4.40
N GLY A 251 -9.76 -17.58 5.24
CA GLY A 251 -9.57 -17.37 6.68
C GLY A 251 -8.59 -16.21 6.97
N HIS A 252 -7.45 -16.19 6.29
CA HIS A 252 -6.48 -15.08 6.38
C HIS A 252 -7.05 -13.74 5.94
N GLY A 253 -7.88 -13.74 4.88
CA GLY A 253 -8.56 -12.56 4.36
C GLY A 253 -9.61 -12.05 5.34
N LEU A 254 -10.43 -12.95 5.89
CA LEU A 254 -11.48 -12.60 6.85
C LEU A 254 -10.89 -12.03 8.15
N LEU A 255 -9.82 -12.63 8.67
CA LEU A 255 -9.10 -12.13 9.83
C LEU A 255 -8.54 -10.71 9.57
N ALA A 256 -7.94 -10.49 8.39
CA ALA A 256 -7.44 -9.17 8.01
C ALA A 256 -8.56 -8.13 7.87
N VAL A 257 -9.69 -8.48 7.24
CA VAL A 257 -10.84 -7.58 7.10
C VAL A 257 -11.45 -7.23 8.47
N LEU A 258 -11.60 -8.21 9.37
CA LEU A 258 -12.06 -7.98 10.74
C LEU A 258 -11.14 -7.04 11.51
N LEU A 259 -9.84 -7.24 11.40
CA LEU A 259 -8.88 -6.37 12.06
C LEU A 259 -8.89 -4.96 11.48
N ILE A 260 -8.89 -4.82 10.15
CA ILE A 260 -9.02 -3.53 9.48
C ILE A 260 -10.28 -2.82 9.99
N TYR A 261 -11.40 -3.54 10.10
CA TYR A 261 -12.62 -3.00 10.67
C TYR A 261 -12.47 -2.53 12.12
N VAL A 262 -11.86 -3.33 13.00
CA VAL A 262 -11.60 -2.95 14.40
C VAL A 262 -10.71 -1.71 14.47
N VAL A 263 -9.63 -1.67 13.70
CA VAL A 263 -8.71 -0.52 13.62
C VAL A 263 -9.46 0.73 13.15
N LEU A 264 -10.23 0.63 12.07
CA LEU A 264 -10.96 1.77 11.52
C LEU A 264 -12.05 2.29 12.47
N ARG A 265 -12.76 1.38 13.16
CA ARG A 265 -13.87 1.75 14.04
C ARG A 265 -13.39 2.24 15.41
N VAL A 266 -12.44 1.55 16.03
CA VAL A 266 -12.02 1.80 17.42
C VAL A 266 -10.86 2.78 17.50
N ILE A 267 -9.85 2.63 16.64
CA ILE A 267 -8.62 3.42 16.73
C ILE A 267 -8.75 4.70 15.91
N VAL A 268 -9.12 4.57 14.63
CA VAL A 268 -9.22 5.72 13.72
C VAL A 268 -10.44 6.58 14.08
N GLY A 269 -11.57 5.96 14.43
CA GLY A 269 -12.75 6.68 14.96
C GLY A 269 -13.26 7.81 14.06
N GLY A 270 -13.06 7.70 12.74
CA GLY A 270 -13.40 8.75 11.77
C GLY A 270 -12.43 9.93 11.69
N ARG A 271 -11.30 9.90 12.42
CA ARG A 271 -10.26 10.93 12.38
C ARG A 271 -9.21 10.62 11.29
N PRO A 272 -9.15 11.43 10.21
CA PRO A 272 -8.32 11.16 9.04
C PRO A 272 -6.81 11.22 9.29
N VAL A 273 -6.35 12.01 10.27
CA VAL A 273 -4.92 12.05 10.64
C VAL A 273 -4.46 10.70 11.19
N LEU A 274 -5.30 10.04 12.00
CA LEU A 274 -5.02 8.71 12.54
C LEU A 274 -5.00 7.67 11.43
N PHE A 275 -5.88 7.82 10.44
CA PHE A 275 -5.91 6.95 9.27
C PHE A 275 -4.62 7.06 8.44
N VAL A 276 -4.14 8.28 8.15
CA VAL A 276 -2.87 8.49 7.45
C VAL A 276 -1.70 7.92 8.25
N ALA A 277 -1.68 8.14 9.57
CA ALA A 277 -0.66 7.57 10.45
C ALA A 277 -0.67 6.04 10.43
N ALA A 278 -1.85 5.41 10.46
CA ALA A 278 -2.01 3.96 10.40
C ALA A 278 -1.41 3.37 9.10
N ILE A 279 -1.66 4.01 7.96
CA ILE A 279 -1.16 3.53 6.68
C ILE A 279 0.35 3.68 6.57
N ILE A 280 0.88 4.86 6.93
CA ILE A 280 2.33 5.10 6.90
C ILE A 280 3.04 4.12 7.83
N ALA A 281 2.53 3.93 9.05
CA ALA A 281 3.08 2.98 10.01
C ALA A 281 3.06 1.55 9.47
N THR A 282 1.95 1.12 8.86
CA THR A 282 1.84 -0.22 8.26
C THR A 282 2.83 -0.41 7.10
N GLY A 283 2.88 0.55 6.16
CA GLY A 283 3.82 0.50 5.04
C GLY A 283 5.27 0.47 5.50
N LEU A 284 5.66 1.40 6.38
CA LEU A 284 7.00 1.48 6.93
C LEU A 284 7.39 0.20 7.69
N PHE A 285 6.51 -0.29 8.57
CA PHE A 285 6.76 -1.50 9.33
C PHE A 285 6.92 -2.73 8.43
N THR A 286 6.05 -2.90 7.42
CA THR A 286 6.12 -4.07 6.53
C THR A 286 7.41 -4.12 5.72
N VAL A 287 7.92 -2.98 5.24
CA VAL A 287 9.22 -2.97 4.55
C VAL A 287 10.39 -3.10 5.50
N ALA A 288 10.33 -2.45 6.66
CA ALA A 288 11.37 -2.61 7.67
C ALA A 288 11.50 -4.07 8.12
N ALA A 289 10.39 -4.74 8.42
CA ALA A 289 10.37 -6.14 8.81
C ALA A 289 10.94 -7.05 7.70
N ARG A 290 10.55 -6.83 6.44
CA ARG A 290 11.06 -7.61 5.31
C ARG A 290 12.57 -7.45 5.13
N GLY A 291 13.07 -6.23 5.16
CA GLY A 291 14.48 -6.01 4.87
C GLY A 291 15.41 -6.28 6.06
N ILE A 292 14.92 -6.20 7.31
CA ILE A 292 15.65 -6.72 8.47
C ILE A 292 15.76 -8.25 8.38
N ALA A 293 14.68 -8.94 7.99
CA ALA A 293 14.68 -10.40 7.88
C ALA A 293 15.66 -10.96 6.82
N ILE A 294 16.12 -10.14 5.88
CA ILE A 294 17.11 -10.53 4.86
C ILE A 294 18.52 -10.66 5.43
N GLY A 295 18.82 -10.01 6.57
CA GLY A 295 20.11 -10.14 7.24
C GLY A 295 21.30 -9.44 6.56
N ASN A 296 21.05 -8.60 5.54
CA ASN A 296 22.10 -7.81 4.89
C ASN A 296 22.32 -6.48 5.64
N ALA A 297 23.56 -6.22 6.07
CA ALA A 297 23.93 -5.02 6.83
C ALA A 297 23.68 -3.72 6.05
N THR A 298 23.93 -3.70 4.74
CA THR A 298 23.70 -2.49 3.92
C THR A 298 22.22 -2.19 3.82
N THR A 299 21.40 -3.20 3.55
CA THR A 299 19.94 -3.10 3.54
C THR A 299 19.39 -2.63 4.88
N ALA A 300 19.88 -3.20 5.99
CA ALA A 300 19.46 -2.82 7.33
C ALA A 300 19.76 -1.35 7.62
N LEU A 301 20.96 -0.85 7.28
CA LEU A 301 21.32 0.56 7.42
C LEU A 301 20.37 1.47 6.65
N HIS A 302 20.06 1.11 5.41
CA HIS A 302 19.15 1.86 4.54
C HIS A 302 17.71 1.92 5.09
N ILE A 303 17.24 0.83 5.71
CA ILE A 303 15.94 0.80 6.41
C ILE A 303 15.95 1.70 7.63
N TRP A 304 17.02 1.65 8.42
CA TRP A 304 17.17 2.54 9.58
C TRP A 304 17.22 4.01 9.17
N LEU A 305 17.87 4.34 8.05
CA LEU A 305 17.85 5.69 7.48
C LEU A 305 16.43 6.11 7.06
N LEU A 306 15.66 5.22 6.42
CA LEU A 306 14.26 5.48 6.06
C LEU A 306 13.39 5.73 7.30
N ILE A 307 13.53 4.89 8.33
CA ILE A 307 12.82 5.06 9.61
C ILE A 307 13.22 6.37 10.28
N ALA A 308 14.51 6.67 10.34
CA ALA A 308 15.03 7.91 10.91
C ALA A 308 14.52 9.14 10.15
N PHE A 309 14.47 9.09 8.82
CA PHE A 309 13.93 10.17 8.00
C PHE A 309 12.45 10.42 8.30
N VAL A 310 11.62 9.38 8.39
CA VAL A 310 10.21 9.51 8.77
C VAL A 310 10.06 10.03 10.19
N ALA A 311 10.86 9.53 11.14
CA ALA A 311 10.84 9.96 12.53
C ALA A 311 11.26 11.43 12.69
N ILE A 312 12.28 11.88 11.95
CA ILE A 312 12.73 13.28 11.92
C ILE A 312 11.65 14.17 11.30
N GLY A 313 11.07 13.76 10.16
CA GLY A 313 9.97 14.52 9.55
C GLY A 313 8.78 14.68 10.49
N PHE A 314 8.44 13.62 11.21
CA PHE A 314 7.37 13.62 12.21
C PHE A 314 7.70 14.48 13.43
N SER A 315 8.92 14.39 13.96
CA SER A 315 9.36 15.20 15.11
C SER A 315 9.45 16.68 14.75
N LEU A 316 9.94 17.03 13.56
CA LEU A 316 9.92 18.40 13.05
C LEU A 316 8.48 18.92 12.93
N TRP A 317 7.56 18.13 12.40
CA TRP A 317 6.14 18.51 12.33
C TRP A 317 5.52 18.78 13.70
N LEU A 318 5.88 17.97 14.70
CA LEU A 318 5.47 18.15 16.11
C LEU A 318 6.08 19.40 16.76
N LEU A 319 7.33 19.72 16.44
CA LEU A 319 8.12 20.76 17.10
C LEU A 319 7.98 22.15 16.47
N ILE A 320 7.55 22.27 15.21
CA ILE A 320 7.36 23.58 14.57
C ILE A 320 6.27 24.36 15.31
N PRO A 321 6.62 25.48 16.00
CA PRO A 321 5.66 26.24 16.77
C PRO A 321 4.61 26.85 15.84
N GLY A 322 3.36 26.81 16.30
CA GLY A 322 2.29 27.55 15.67
C GLY A 322 2.53 29.04 15.76
N ARG A 323 2.72 29.72 14.62
CA ARG A 323 2.40 31.15 14.56
C ARG A 323 0.89 31.29 14.76
N ILE A 324 0.48 31.46 16.01
CA ILE A 324 -0.85 31.95 16.35
C ILE A 324 -0.91 33.37 15.79
N ARG A 325 -1.53 33.57 14.63
CA ARG A 325 -2.00 34.90 14.26
C ARG A 325 -3.08 35.27 15.27
N ARG A 326 -2.73 36.11 16.24
CA ARG A 326 -3.71 36.85 17.03
C ARG A 326 -4.41 37.79 16.04
N THR A 327 -5.65 37.47 15.70
CA THR A 327 -6.61 38.42 15.14
C THR A 327 -7.48 38.90 16.28
#